data_AF-A0A925LVY4-F1
#
_entry.id   AF-A0A925LVY4-F1
#
_cell.length_a   1.000
_cell.length_b   1.000
_cell.length_c   1.000
_cell.angle_alpha   90.00
_cell.angle_beta   90.00
_cell.angle_gamma   90.00
#
_symmetry.space_group_name_H-M   'P 1'
#
loop_
_entity.id
_entity.type
_entity.pdbx_description
1 polymer ?
#
loop_
_entity_poly.entity_id
_entity_poly.type
_entity_poly.pdbx_seq_one_letter_code
_entity_poly.pdbx_strand_id
1 'polypeptide(L)'
;MTIQISHCRTVRLLFSVVAITLAIAAEQVASAQNSNAAPAKSAETGSGDFYRPDEVQSVYLRVADEDMQRLRAALPERIYVRASFRWRDVSIENVAIRFKGNSSSAPSQQHKRSFLIKFDEYADDQRFLGLRRVSLDNGV
;
A
#
# COMPACT_ATOMS: atom_id res chain seq x y z
N MET A 1 -13.60 58.08 14.12
CA MET A 1 -12.48 57.12 14.14
C MET A 1 -13.05 55.75 14.50
N THR A 2 -13.44 55.01 13.45
CA THR A 2 -13.13 53.59 13.22
C THR A 2 -13.37 52.53 14.32
N ILE A 3 -14.41 51.74 14.05
CA ILE A 3 -14.53 50.26 14.13
C ILE A 3 -15.21 49.60 15.35
N GLN A 4 -16.35 48.99 14.99
CA GLN A 4 -17.16 47.97 15.65
C GLN A 4 -16.42 46.64 15.90
N ILE A 5 -16.76 45.99 17.02
CA ILE A 5 -16.54 44.56 17.24
C ILE A 5 -17.87 43.89 17.55
N SER A 6 -18.01 42.66 17.06
CA SER A 6 -18.87 41.56 17.54
C SER A 6 -19.94 41.11 16.55
N HIS A 7 -19.57 40.11 15.73
CA HIS A 7 -20.53 39.24 15.06
C HIS A 7 -20.70 37.97 15.89
N CYS A 8 -21.82 37.89 16.61
CA CYS A 8 -22.30 36.67 17.25
C CYS A 8 -23.51 36.14 16.45
N ARG A 9 -23.27 35.03 15.73
CA ARG A 9 -24.17 33.94 15.32
C ARG A 9 -25.69 34.21 15.36
N THR A 10 -26.37 34.06 14.22
CA THR A 10 -27.84 33.89 14.15
C THR A 10 -28.15 32.97 12.96
N VAL A 11 -28.41 31.68 13.18
CA VAL A 11 -29.71 31.05 13.49
C VAL A 11 -30.70 31.10 12.32
N ARG A 12 -31.02 29.89 11.84
CA ARG A 12 -31.97 29.47 10.78
C ARG A 12 -33.42 29.90 11.06
N LEU A 13 -34.28 29.76 10.01
CA LEU A 13 -35.77 29.63 9.96
C LEU A 13 -36.39 30.78 9.10
N LEU A 14 -37.36 30.66 8.19
CA LEU A 14 -38.31 29.64 7.71
C LEU A 14 -38.84 30.05 6.30
N PHE A 15 -39.13 29.06 5.45
CA PHE A 15 -40.28 28.86 4.54
C PHE A 15 -40.97 30.03 3.80
N SER A 16 -41.20 29.86 2.48
CA SER A 16 -42.52 30.05 1.83
C SER A 16 -42.56 29.43 0.42
N VAL A 17 -43.63 28.65 0.17
CA VAL A 17 -43.92 27.85 -1.01
C VAL A 17 -44.80 28.66 -1.98
N VAL A 18 -44.51 28.67 -3.29
CA VAL A 18 -45.53 28.90 -4.32
C VAL A 18 -45.31 27.90 -5.46
N ALA A 19 -46.31 27.05 -5.62
CA ALA A 19 -46.42 26.02 -6.64
C ALA A 19 -46.65 26.62 -8.03
N ILE A 20 -45.92 26.14 -9.03
CA ILE A 20 -46.37 26.11 -10.42
C ILE A 20 -46.20 24.68 -10.91
N THR A 21 -47.34 24.08 -11.22
CA THR A 21 -47.56 22.72 -11.72
C THR A 21 -47.18 22.58 -13.19
N LEU A 22 -46.45 21.51 -13.53
CA LEU A 22 -46.67 20.79 -14.79
C LEU A 22 -46.29 19.32 -14.62
N ALA A 23 -47.27 18.45 -14.86
CA ALA A 23 -47.21 17.00 -14.79
C ALA A 23 -46.32 16.41 -15.89
N ILE A 24 -45.79 15.19 -15.68
CA ILE A 24 -45.91 14.02 -16.57
C ILE A 24 -45.25 12.78 -15.92
N ALA A 25 -46.04 11.71 -15.90
CA ALA A 25 -45.75 10.28 -15.89
C ALA A 25 -44.80 9.68 -14.83
N ALA A 26 -45.43 8.86 -13.98
CA ALA A 26 -44.80 7.70 -13.37
C ALA A 26 -44.45 6.67 -14.44
N GLU A 27 -43.16 6.33 -14.56
CA GLU A 27 -42.73 5.11 -15.26
C GLU A 27 -41.80 4.33 -14.34
N GLN A 28 -42.38 3.29 -13.73
CA GLN A 28 -41.68 2.22 -13.07
C GLN A 28 -41.11 1.31 -14.15
N VAL A 29 -39.83 1.49 -14.50
CA VAL A 29 -39.12 0.51 -15.34
C VAL A 29 -38.57 -0.58 -14.42
N ALA A 30 -39.37 -1.64 -14.28
CA ALA A 30 -38.92 -2.92 -13.78
C ALA A 30 -37.79 -3.44 -14.68
N SER A 31 -36.54 -3.35 -14.19
CA SER A 31 -35.41 -4.07 -14.75
C SER A 31 -35.03 -5.15 -13.75
N ALA A 32 -35.40 -6.39 -14.09
CA ALA A 32 -35.01 -7.58 -13.36
C ALA A 32 -33.48 -7.68 -13.29
N GLN A 33 -32.89 -7.36 -12.14
CA GLN A 33 -31.51 -7.74 -11.85
C GLN A 33 -31.51 -9.22 -11.48
N ASN A 34 -31.37 -10.06 -12.50
CA ASN A 34 -30.99 -11.45 -12.33
C ASN A 34 -29.53 -11.48 -11.85
N SER A 35 -29.32 -11.26 -10.54
CA SER A 35 -28.02 -11.39 -9.88
C SER A 35 -27.72 -12.87 -9.67
N ASN A 36 -27.43 -13.57 -10.77
CA ASN A 36 -26.79 -14.89 -10.72
C ASN A 36 -25.63 -14.93 -11.71
N ALA A 37 -24.76 -13.93 -11.64
CA ALA A 37 -23.38 -14.10 -12.06
C ALA A 37 -22.63 -14.64 -10.85
N ALA A 38 -22.31 -15.93 -10.86
CA ALA A 38 -21.37 -16.50 -9.90
C ALA A 38 -20.09 -15.64 -9.94
N PRO A 39 -19.54 -15.23 -8.78
CA PRO A 39 -18.27 -14.51 -8.78
C PRO A 39 -17.25 -15.38 -9.50
N ALA A 40 -16.67 -14.86 -10.58
CA ALA A 40 -15.51 -15.49 -11.19
C ALA A 40 -14.48 -15.62 -10.08
N LYS A 41 -14.18 -16.87 -9.69
CA LYS A 41 -13.19 -17.20 -8.68
C LYS A 41 -11.87 -16.62 -9.20
N SER A 42 -11.52 -15.44 -8.71
CA SER A 42 -10.25 -14.80 -9.01
C SER A 42 -9.21 -15.82 -8.58
N ALA A 43 -8.38 -16.28 -9.53
CA ALA A 43 -7.31 -17.20 -9.21
C ALA A 43 -6.46 -16.54 -8.12
N GLU A 44 -6.47 -17.10 -6.91
CA GLU A 44 -5.74 -16.52 -5.79
C GLU A 44 -4.25 -16.56 -6.12
N THR A 45 -3.65 -15.39 -6.28
CA THR A 45 -2.22 -15.27 -6.56
C THR A 45 -1.43 -15.86 -5.40
N GLY A 46 -0.58 -16.85 -5.70
CA GLY A 46 0.18 -17.60 -4.71
C GLY A 46 1.68 -17.36 -4.82
N SER A 47 2.45 -17.86 -3.86
CA SER A 47 3.91 -17.79 -3.90
C SER A 47 4.52 -18.51 -5.11
N GLY A 48 3.81 -19.50 -5.68
CA GLY A 48 4.18 -20.14 -6.94
C GLY A 48 4.25 -19.17 -8.13
N ASP A 49 3.37 -18.16 -8.16
CA ASP A 49 3.40 -17.11 -9.20
C ASP A 49 4.63 -16.20 -9.07
N PHE A 50 5.08 -15.97 -7.84
CA PHE A 50 6.27 -15.17 -7.55
C PHE A 50 7.57 -15.91 -7.86
N TYR A 51 7.59 -17.24 -7.76
CA TYR A 51 8.78 -18.07 -8.03
C TYR A 51 8.70 -18.83 -9.36
N ARG A 52 7.96 -18.31 -10.33
CA ARG A 52 7.93 -18.87 -11.67
C ARG A 52 9.33 -18.90 -12.29
N PRO A 53 9.83 -20.06 -12.74
CA PRO A 53 11.21 -20.19 -13.23
C PRO A 53 11.42 -19.55 -14.62
N ASP A 54 10.33 -19.36 -15.37
CA ASP A 54 10.31 -18.82 -16.73
C ASP A 54 10.08 -17.31 -16.78
N GLU A 55 9.93 -16.65 -15.63
CA GLU A 55 9.55 -15.25 -15.54
C GLU A 55 10.44 -14.47 -14.56
N VAL A 56 11.09 -13.41 -15.05
CA VAL A 56 11.81 -12.48 -14.18
C VAL A 56 10.81 -11.52 -13.52
N GLN A 57 10.70 -11.60 -12.20
CA GLN A 57 9.77 -10.75 -11.45
C GLN A 57 10.30 -9.33 -11.26
N SER A 58 9.40 -8.36 -11.33
CA SER A 58 9.69 -6.96 -10.97
C SER A 58 9.16 -6.65 -9.57
N VAL A 59 10.07 -6.28 -8.67
CA VAL A 59 9.76 -5.86 -7.30
C VAL A 59 10.16 -4.41 -7.09
N TYR A 60 9.28 -3.64 -6.47
CA TYR A 60 9.53 -2.25 -6.11
C TYR A 60 9.62 -2.15 -4.60
N LEU A 61 10.77 -1.66 -4.14
CA LEU A 61 11.01 -1.37 -2.73
C LEU A 61 11.21 0.14 -2.59
N ARG A 62 10.35 0.80 -1.80
CA ARG A 62 10.51 2.22 -1.47
C ARG A 62 10.94 2.33 -0.03
N VAL A 63 12.00 3.09 0.19
CA VAL A 63 12.63 3.32 1.49
C VAL A 63 12.85 4.81 1.62
N ALA A 64 12.62 5.37 2.80
CA ALA A 64 12.96 6.77 3.05
C ALA A 64 14.47 6.98 2.94
N ASP A 65 14.91 8.16 2.51
CA ASP A 65 16.33 8.46 2.34
C ASP A 65 17.08 8.40 3.68
N GLU A 66 16.43 8.84 4.76
CA GLU A 66 16.94 8.79 6.13
C GLU A 66 17.14 7.34 6.59
N ASP A 67 16.19 6.45 6.28
CA ASP A 67 16.28 5.03 6.62
C ASP A 67 17.38 4.32 5.79
N MET A 68 17.53 4.70 4.53
CA MET A 68 18.64 4.21 3.69
C MET A 68 20.00 4.68 4.21
N GLN A 69 20.10 5.93 4.69
CA GLN A 69 21.30 6.43 5.35
C GLN A 69 21.58 5.66 6.64
N ARG A 70 20.54 5.42 7.46
CA ARG A 70 20.64 4.65 8.70
C ARG A 70 21.15 3.23 8.46
N LEU A 71 20.62 2.54 7.45
CA LEU A 71 21.09 1.21 7.05
C LEU A 71 22.58 1.21 6.71
N ARG A 72 23.07 2.22 5.98
CA ARG A 72 24.48 2.33 5.59
C ARG A 72 25.37 2.67 6.77
N ALA A 73 24.95 3.62 7.61
CA ALA A 73 25.71 4.08 8.76
C ALA A 73 25.86 3.01 9.85
N ALA A 74 24.89 2.09 9.95
CA ALA A 74 24.94 1.01 10.93
C ALA A 74 25.93 -0.10 10.57
N LEU A 75 26.42 -0.17 9.32
CA LEU A 75 27.30 -1.27 8.91
C LEU A 75 28.57 -1.33 9.76
N PRO A 76 29.01 -2.53 10.21
CA PRO A 76 28.53 -3.86 9.79
C PRO A 76 27.33 -4.42 10.57
N GLU A 77 26.78 -3.66 11.51
CA GLU A 77 25.57 -4.05 12.25
C GLU A 77 24.36 -4.17 11.30
N ARG A 78 23.52 -5.18 11.56
CA ARG A 78 22.36 -5.51 10.73
C ARG A 78 21.09 -5.06 11.39
N ILE A 79 20.73 -3.81 11.16
CA ILE A 79 19.46 -3.25 11.62
C ILE A 79 18.37 -3.42 10.56
N TYR A 80 17.11 -3.42 11.00
CA TYR A 80 15.96 -3.29 10.11
C TYR A 80 15.48 -1.84 10.06
N VAL A 81 15.04 -1.41 8.88
CA VAL A 81 14.32 -0.14 8.68
C VAL A 81 12.99 -0.40 7.95
N ARG A 82 12.08 0.57 8.02
CA ARG A 82 10.76 0.46 7.38
C ARG A 82 10.84 0.73 5.88
N ALA A 83 10.00 0.06 5.12
CA ALA A 83 9.84 0.25 3.69
C ALA A 83 8.42 -0.11 3.23
N SER A 84 8.10 0.23 1.98
CA SER A 84 6.96 -0.33 1.25
C SER A 84 7.47 -1.33 0.21
N PHE A 85 6.78 -2.46 0.08
CA PHE A 85 7.05 -3.48 -0.93
C PHE A 85 5.90 -3.57 -1.92
N ARG A 86 6.19 -3.64 -3.21
CA ARG A 86 5.18 -3.88 -4.25
C ARG A 86 5.66 -4.89 -5.27
N TRP A 87 4.78 -5.83 -5.60
CA TRP A 87 4.93 -6.79 -6.68
C TRP A 87 3.59 -6.91 -7.41
N ARG A 88 3.56 -6.57 -8.70
CA ARG A 88 2.32 -6.41 -9.49
C ARG A 88 1.32 -5.50 -8.75
N ASP A 89 0.11 -6.01 -8.51
CA ASP A 89 -0.97 -5.31 -7.80
C ASP A 89 -0.93 -5.53 -6.27
N VAL A 90 -0.01 -6.36 -5.78
CA VAL A 90 0.18 -6.60 -4.34
C VAL A 90 1.11 -5.53 -3.78
N SER A 91 0.57 -4.64 -2.95
CA SER A 91 1.33 -3.62 -2.21
C SER A 91 1.22 -3.87 -0.71
N ILE A 92 2.37 -3.84 -0.03
CA ILE A 92 2.50 -4.12 1.38
C ILE A 92 3.32 -3.01 2.01
N GLU A 93 2.66 -2.22 2.86
CA GLU A 93 3.29 -1.16 3.64
C GLU A 93 3.90 -1.70 4.93
N ASN A 94 4.78 -0.91 5.56
CA ASN A 94 5.39 -1.24 6.85
C ASN A 94 6.13 -2.59 6.85
N VAL A 95 6.84 -2.92 5.77
CA VAL A 95 7.75 -4.07 5.77
C VAL A 95 9.09 -3.68 6.39
N ALA A 96 9.79 -4.65 6.96
CA ALA A 96 11.15 -4.46 7.44
C ALA A 96 12.16 -4.91 6.39
N ILE A 97 13.18 -4.09 6.16
CA ILE A 97 14.30 -4.45 5.29
C ILE A 97 15.63 -4.29 5.98
N ARG A 98 16.59 -5.13 5.58
CA ARG A 98 18.00 -4.99 5.95
C ARG A 98 18.93 -5.49 4.85
N PHE A 99 20.20 -5.11 4.92
CA PHE A 99 21.23 -5.78 4.12
C PHE A 99 21.41 -7.25 4.54
N LYS A 100 21.56 -8.14 3.54
CA LYS A 100 21.62 -9.59 3.71
C LYS A 100 23.05 -10.13 3.68
N GLY A 101 23.46 -10.80 4.76
CA GLY A 101 24.69 -11.61 4.82
C GLY A 101 25.95 -10.83 5.21
N ASN A 102 27.08 -11.53 5.34
CA ASN A 102 28.36 -10.94 5.76
C ASN A 102 28.88 -9.99 4.68
N SER A 103 28.99 -10.45 3.43
CA SER A 103 29.53 -9.67 2.31
C SER A 103 28.72 -8.39 2.02
N SER A 104 27.38 -8.43 2.10
CA SER A 104 26.55 -7.23 1.92
C SER A 104 26.53 -6.32 3.15
N SER A 105 27.01 -6.78 4.30
CA SER A 105 27.15 -5.95 5.51
C SER A 105 28.58 -5.42 5.67
N ALA A 106 29.54 -5.83 4.81
CA ALA A 106 30.88 -5.27 4.83
C ALA A 106 30.84 -3.79 4.41
N PRO A 107 31.39 -2.85 5.19
CA PRO A 107 31.37 -1.43 4.84
C PRO A 107 32.06 -1.16 3.49
N SER A 108 33.15 -1.87 3.20
CA SER A 108 33.95 -1.75 1.97
C SER A 108 33.37 -2.45 0.74
N GLN A 109 32.17 -3.04 0.83
CA GLN A 109 31.52 -3.71 -0.30
C GLN A 109 31.27 -2.74 -1.48
N GLN A 110 31.68 -3.15 -2.68
CA GLN A 110 31.55 -2.38 -3.92
C GLN A 110 30.39 -2.83 -4.80
N HIS A 111 29.97 -4.09 -4.69
CA HIS A 111 28.82 -4.63 -5.42
C HIS A 111 27.49 -4.20 -4.81
N LYS A 112 26.42 -4.31 -5.61
CA LYS A 112 25.04 -4.11 -5.15
C LYS A 112 24.78 -5.01 -3.94
N ARG A 113 24.25 -4.44 -2.86
CA ARG A 113 23.96 -5.19 -1.62
C ARG A 113 22.68 -6.00 -1.76
N SER A 114 22.71 -7.24 -1.28
CA SER A 114 21.53 -8.11 -1.16
C SER A 114 20.62 -7.61 -0.02
N PHE A 115 19.31 -7.85 -0.13
CA PHE A 115 18.33 -7.46 0.88
C PHE A 115 17.60 -8.68 1.46
N LEU A 116 17.24 -8.59 2.74
CA LEU A 116 16.23 -9.44 3.35
C LEU A 116 15.02 -8.57 3.70
N ILE A 117 13.85 -8.96 3.21
CA ILE A 117 12.57 -8.31 3.46
C ILE A 117 11.76 -9.22 4.38
N LYS A 118 11.32 -8.70 5.53
CA LYS A 118 10.40 -9.36 6.46
C LYS A 118 9.09 -8.62 6.45
N PHE A 119 8.01 -9.35 6.20
CA PHE A 119 6.66 -8.78 6.18
C PHE A 119 6.05 -8.73 7.58
N ASP A 120 6.57 -9.54 8.52
CA ASP A 120 6.00 -9.78 9.83
C ASP A 120 6.78 -9.14 11.00
N GLU A 121 7.72 -8.24 10.71
CA GLU A 121 8.56 -7.63 11.76
C GLU A 121 7.78 -6.58 12.58
N TYR A 122 6.85 -5.87 11.94
CA TYR A 122 6.07 -4.79 12.57
C TYR A 122 4.58 -5.13 12.71
N ALA A 123 4.15 -6.26 12.15
CA ALA A 123 2.80 -6.79 12.24
C ALA A 123 2.84 -8.33 12.09
N ASP A 124 2.66 -9.06 13.20
CA ASP A 124 2.96 -10.50 13.30
C ASP A 124 2.26 -11.39 12.27
N ASP A 125 1.07 -11.00 11.81
CA ASP A 125 0.25 -11.78 10.85
C ASP A 125 0.37 -11.31 9.40
N GLN A 126 1.17 -10.28 9.13
CA GLN A 126 1.35 -9.76 7.78
C GLN A 126 2.20 -10.72 6.93
N ARG A 127 1.67 -11.10 5.76
CA ARG A 127 2.29 -12.07 4.85
C ARG A 127 2.26 -11.55 3.42
N PHE A 128 3.25 -11.96 2.63
CA PHE A 128 3.28 -11.78 1.18
C PHE A 128 3.05 -13.15 0.52
N LEU A 129 1.85 -13.38 -0.03
CA LEU A 129 1.50 -14.66 -0.68
C LEU A 129 1.77 -15.89 0.23
N GLY A 130 1.46 -15.76 1.52
CA GLY A 130 1.74 -16.75 2.56
C GLY A 130 3.18 -16.74 3.10
N LEU A 131 4.09 -15.96 2.51
CA LEU A 131 5.48 -15.86 2.93
C LEU A 131 5.65 -14.84 4.06
N ARG A 132 6.48 -15.19 5.04
CA ARG A 132 6.92 -14.28 6.12
C ARG A 132 8.04 -13.34 5.66
N ARG A 133 8.85 -13.79 4.70
CA ARG A 133 10.03 -13.07 4.23
C ARG A 133 10.41 -13.45 2.82
N VAL A 134 11.06 -12.52 2.12
CA VAL A 134 11.69 -12.72 0.81
C VAL A 134 13.15 -12.26 0.89
N SER A 135 14.03 -13.02 0.25
CA SER A 135 15.45 -12.72 0.14
C SER A 135 15.77 -12.32 -1.29
N LEU A 136 16.39 -11.15 -1.47
CA LEU A 136 16.87 -10.69 -2.77
C LEU A 136 18.39 -10.80 -2.79
N ASP A 137 18.91 -11.74 -3.57
CA ASP A 137 20.34 -11.90 -3.76
C ASP A 137 20.87 -11.05 -4.93
N ASN A 138 22.16 -10.69 -4.88
CA ASN A 138 22.83 -9.91 -5.90
C ASN A 138 23.54 -10.81 -6.94
N GLY A 139 23.66 -12.12 -6.68
CA GLY A 139 24.22 -13.09 -7.61
C GLY A 139 25.73 -12.94 -7.84
N VAL A 140 26.45 -12.33 -6.89
CA VAL A 140 27.90 -12.09 -6.95
C VAL A 140 28.62 -12.92 -5.87
#